data_AF-A0A5C4XI93-F1
#
_entry.id   AF-A0A5C4XI93-F1
#
_cell.length_a   1.000
_cell.length_b   1.000
_cell.length_c   1.000
_cell.angle_alpha   90.00
_cell.angle_beta   90.00
_cell.angle_gamma   90.00
#
_symmetry.space_group_name_H-M   'P 1'
#
loop_
_entity.id
_entity.type
_entity.pdbx_description
1 polymer ?
#
loop_
_entity_poly.entity_id
_entity_poly.type
_entity_poly.pdbx_seq_one_letter_code
_entity_poly.pdbx_strand_id
1 'polypeptide(L)'
;MASESIHVRVTGKLQDHIRQQTGENGLYENASEYIRALIRSDIQKNDDAWDWLKQHIEPGLRGDESEFKQVSAADVIRRNKQS
;
A
#
# COMPACT_ATOMS: atom_id res chain seq x y z
N MET A 1 10.69 26.16 4.95
CA MET A 1 9.50 25.31 5.15
C MET A 1 9.22 25.26 6.65
N ALA A 2 7.98 25.49 7.07
CA ALA A 2 7.63 25.44 8.50
C ALA A 2 7.78 24.00 9.01
N SER A 3 8.58 23.78 10.04
CA SER A 3 8.62 22.51 10.76
C SER A 3 7.55 22.54 11.83
N GLU A 4 6.51 21.74 11.66
CA GLU A 4 5.49 21.53 12.68
C GLU A 4 5.93 20.39 13.60
N SER A 5 5.80 20.58 14.92
CA SER A 5 6.17 19.57 15.92
C SER A 5 4.92 18.82 16.36
N ILE A 6 4.95 17.50 16.27
CA ILE A 6 3.87 16.63 16.74
C ILE A 6 4.28 15.92 18.03
N HIS A 7 3.38 15.85 19.01
CA HIS A 7 3.59 15.09 20.23
C HIS A 7 2.68 13.86 20.20
N VAL A 8 3.29 12.68 20.16
CA VAL A 8 2.56 11.40 20.05
C VAL A 8 2.89 10.52 21.24
N ARG A 9 1.85 9.95 21.87
CA ARG A 9 2.03 8.96 22.94
C ARG A 9 1.92 7.56 22.36
N VAL A 10 3.03 6.81 22.42
CA VAL A 10 3.11 5.44 21.90
C VAL A 10 3.24 4.49 23.09
N THR A 11 2.45 3.41 23.11
CA THR A 11 2.42 2.45 24.23
C THR A 11 2.38 1.00 23.73
N GLY A 12 2.70 0.06 24.63
CA GLY A 12 2.66 -1.38 24.35
C GLY A 12 3.57 -1.79 23.19
N LYS A 13 3.07 -2.67 22.31
CA LYS A 13 3.84 -3.23 21.18
C LYS A 13 4.48 -2.18 20.28
N LEU A 14 3.83 -1.03 20.09
CA LEU A 14 4.40 0.04 19.27
C LEU A 14 5.61 0.69 19.94
N GLN A 15 5.57 0.84 21.28
CA GLN A 15 6.72 1.36 22.04
C GLN A 15 7.90 0.39 21.97
N ASP A 16 7.63 -0.91 22.13
CA ASP A 16 8.67 -1.95 22.05
C ASP A 16 9.29 -2.01 20.66
N HIS A 17 8.48 -1.86 19.62
CA HIS A 17 8.98 -1.85 18.24
C HIS A 17 9.83 -0.62 17.95
N ILE A 18 9.41 0.59 18.37
CA ILE A 18 10.25 1.79 18.23
C ILE A 18 11.59 1.59 18.95
N ARG A 19 11.58 1.05 20.19
CA ARG A 19 12.81 0.76 20.94
C ARG A 19 13.73 -0.22 20.21
N GLN A 20 13.19 -1.24 19.55
CA GLN A 20 13.98 -2.17 18.75
C GLN A 20 14.61 -1.48 17.54
N GLN A 21 13.86 -0.60 16.87
CA GLN A 21 14.31 0.10 15.66
C GLN A 21 15.30 1.24 15.97
N THR A 22 15.31 1.76 17.20
CA THR A 22 16.20 2.84 17.64
C THR A 22 17.17 2.44 18.76
N GLY A 23 17.29 1.14 19.04
CA GLY A 23 18.23 0.61 20.04
C GLY A 23 19.66 0.53 19.52
N GLU A 24 20.58 -0.06 20.28
CA GLU A 24 22.01 -0.18 19.90
C GLU A 24 22.23 -0.83 18.52
N ASN A 25 21.35 -1.76 18.14
CA ASN A 25 21.38 -2.43 16.83
C ASN A 25 20.25 -1.95 15.90
N GLY A 26 19.63 -0.81 16.22
CA GLY A 26 18.55 -0.21 15.46
C GLY A 26 19.04 0.41 14.16
N LEU A 27 18.14 0.54 13.18
CA LEU A 27 18.43 1.18 11.90
C LEU A 27 18.29 2.70 11.93
N TYR A 28 17.73 3.24 13.02
CA TYR A 28 17.40 4.66 13.15
C TYR A 28 17.99 5.23 14.43
N GLU A 29 18.42 6.49 14.39
CA GLU A 29 19.05 7.17 15.52
C GLU A 29 18.03 7.52 16.61
N ASN A 30 16.79 7.84 16.22
CA ASN A 30 15.75 8.25 17.15
C ASN A 30 14.33 7.96 16.64
N ALA A 31 13.36 8.04 17.58
CA ALA A 31 11.96 7.75 17.29
C ALA A 31 11.37 8.69 16.22
N SER A 32 11.74 9.97 16.22
CA SER A 32 11.25 10.94 15.24
C SER A 32 11.73 10.62 13.83
N GLU A 33 12.96 10.14 13.67
CA GLU A 33 13.50 9.66 12.40
C GLU A 33 12.73 8.43 11.92
N TYR A 34 12.57 7.44 12.80
CA TYR A 34 11.85 6.22 12.46
C TYR A 34 10.39 6.50 12.08
N ILE A 35 9.69 7.37 12.81
CA ILE A 35 8.31 7.77 12.48
C ILE A 35 8.24 8.45 11.11
N ARG A 36 9.20 9.33 10.77
CA ARG A 36 9.23 9.93 9.42
C ARG A 36 9.47 8.88 8.35
N ALA A 37 10.32 7.88 8.61
CA ALA A 37 10.54 6.77 7.68
C ALA A 37 9.27 5.94 7.48
N LEU A 38 8.52 5.65 8.56
CA LEU A 38 7.23 4.97 8.49
C LEU A 38 6.21 5.76 7.66
N ILE A 39 6.09 7.07 7.87
CA ILE A 39 5.17 7.92 7.11
C ILE A 39 5.53 7.92 5.62
N ARG A 40 6.83 8.02 5.28
CA ARG A 40 7.27 7.92 3.86
C ARG A 40 6.94 6.56 3.26
N SER A 41 7.16 5.48 4.02
CA SER A 41 6.82 4.12 3.56
C SER A 41 5.32 3.94 3.35
N ASP A 42 4.49 4.54 4.21
CA ASP A 42 3.03 4.51 4.11
C ASP A 42 2.54 5.23 2.84
N ILE A 43 3.07 6.43 2.58
CA ILE A 43 2.82 7.18 1.34
C ILE A 43 3.19 6.35 0.11
N GLN A 44 4.42 5.81 0.08
CA GLN A 44 4.90 5.02 -1.06
C GLN A 44 4.03 3.79 -1.32
N LYS A 45 3.64 3.05 -0.26
CA LYS A 45 2.79 1.86 -0.41
C LYS A 45 1.42 2.19 -0.99
N ASN A 46 0.87 3.35 -0.63
CA ASN A 46 -0.42 3.79 -1.18
C ASN A 46 -0.29 4.15 -2.66
N ASP A 47 0.76 4.87 -3.04
CA ASP A 47 1.04 5.22 -4.43
C ASP A 47 1.29 3.96 -5.27
N ASP A 48 2.08 3.00 -4.77
CA ASP A 48 2.35 1.73 -5.46
C ASP A 48 1.07 0.92 -5.71
N ALA A 49 0.14 0.89 -4.74
CA ALA A 49 -1.13 0.19 -4.89
C ALA A 49 -2.02 0.83 -5.97
N TRP A 50 -2.05 2.16 -6.02
CA TRP A 50 -2.77 2.91 -7.03
C TRP A 50 -2.16 2.75 -8.43
N ASP A 51 -0.84 2.77 -8.53
CA ASP A 51 -0.15 2.61 -9.80
C ASP A 51 -0.27 1.18 -10.33
N TRP A 52 -0.16 0.17 -9.46
CA TRP A 52 -0.48 -1.21 -9.82
C TRP A 52 -1.91 -1.34 -10.37
N LEU A 53 -2.89 -0.74 -9.71
CA LEU A 53 -4.29 -0.79 -10.13
C LEU A 53 -4.50 -0.14 -11.50
N LYS A 54 -3.91 1.05 -11.73
CA LYS A 54 -3.96 1.74 -13.02
C LYS A 54 -3.36 0.87 -14.12
N GLN A 55 -2.14 0.36 -13.90
CA GLN A 55 -1.46 -0.50 -14.87
C GLN A 55 -2.25 -1.77 -15.18
N HIS A 56 -2.94 -2.33 -14.19
CA HIS A 56 -3.75 -3.54 -14.38
C HIS A 56 -5.01 -3.29 -15.23
N ILE A 57 -5.67 -2.14 -15.04
CA ILE A 57 -6.94 -1.83 -15.71
C ILE A 57 -6.71 -1.16 -17.08
N GLU A 58 -5.60 -0.44 -17.26
CA GLU A 58 -5.29 0.35 -18.45
C GLU A 58 -5.34 -0.43 -19.79
N PRO A 59 -4.86 -1.69 -19.88
CA PRO A 59 -5.03 -2.48 -21.09
C PRO A 59 -6.51 -2.70 -21.46
N GLY A 60 -7.36 -2.98 -20.47
CA GLY A 60 -8.80 -3.16 -20.69
C GLY A 60 -9.53 -1.85 -21.01
N LEU A 61 -9.04 -0.70 -20.54
CA LEU A 61 -9.63 0.60 -20.90
C LEU A 61 -9.22 1.09 -22.30
N ARG A 62 -8.06 0.65 -22.79
CA ARG A 62 -7.55 1.03 -24.12
C ARG A 62 -7.84 0.02 -25.22
N GLY A 63 -8.29 -1.19 -24.86
CA GLY A 63 -8.65 -2.22 -25.83
C GLY A 63 -9.78 -1.77 -26.75
N ASP A 64 -9.74 -2.23 -28.00
CA ASP A 64 -10.82 -1.98 -28.95
C ASP A 64 -12.08 -2.76 -28.57
N GLU A 65 -13.27 -2.24 -28.89
CA GLU A 65 -14.53 -2.92 -28.57
C GLU A 65 -14.60 -4.34 -29.17
N SER A 66 -13.95 -4.57 -30.32
CA SER A 66 -13.85 -5.89 -30.96
C SER A 66 -13.04 -6.92 -30.17
N GLU A 67 -12.22 -6.50 -29.20
CA GLU A 67 -11.49 -7.39 -28.29
C GLU A 67 -12.39 -7.94 -27.17
N PHE A 68 -13.56 -7.32 -26.95
CA PHE A 68 -14.50 -7.72 -25.91
C PHE A 68 -15.57 -8.68 -26.44
N LYS A 69 -16.03 -9.57 -25.57
CA LYS A 69 -17.12 -10.51 -25.87
C LYS A 69 -18.27 -10.26 -24.92
N GLN A 70 -19.49 -10.21 -25.45
CA GLN A 70 -20.69 -10.14 -24.64
C GLN A 70 -20.82 -11.43 -23.82
N VAL A 71 -20.93 -11.28 -22.50
CA VAL A 71 -21.09 -12.40 -21.57
C VAL A 71 -22.20 -12.09 -20.57
N SER A 72 -23.02 -13.10 -20.24
CA SER A 72 -23.96 -13.01 -19.13
C SER A 72 -23.32 -13.49 -17.83
N ALA A 73 -23.92 -13.12 -16.69
CA ALA A 73 -23.51 -13.67 -15.39
C ALA A 73 -23.59 -15.20 -15.35
N ALA A 74 -24.58 -15.80 -16.02
CA ALA A 74 -24.72 -17.25 -16.12
C ALA A 74 -23.56 -17.90 -16.88
N ASP A 75 -23.04 -17.26 -17.93
CA ASP A 75 -21.88 -17.74 -18.69
C ASP A 75 -20.62 -17.75 -17.82
N VAL A 76 -20.41 -16.69 -17.03
CA VAL A 76 -19.27 -16.58 -16.12
C VAL A 76 -19.34 -17.64 -15.02
N ILE A 77 -20.50 -17.83 -14.39
CA ILE A 77 -20.68 -18.84 -13.34
C ILE A 77 -20.43 -20.24 -13.88
N ARG A 78 -20.99 -20.55 -15.07
CA ARG A 78 -20.81 -21.86 -15.72
C ARG A 78 -19.34 -22.15 -16.04
N ARG A 79 -18.60 -21.16 -16.56
CA ARG A 79 -17.16 -21.29 -16.85
C ARG A 79 -16.36 -21.67 -15.61
N ASN A 80 -16.56 -20.96 -14.50
CA ASN A 80 -15.74 -21.15 -13.29
C ASN A 80 -16.16 -22.35 -12.44
N LYS A 81 -17.34 -22.96 -12.69
CA LYS A 81 -17.78 -24.22 -12.04
C LYS A 81 -17.27 -25.48 -12.74
N GLN A 82 -16.72 -25.34 -13.93
CA GLN A 82 -16.16 -26.45 -14.73
C GLN A 82 -14.63 -26.55 -14.59
N SER A 83 -14.01 -25.69 -13.76
CA SER A 83 -12.58 -25.70 -13.42
C SER A 83 -12.32 -26.44 -12.11
#